data_AF-K4EWP8-F1
#
_entry.id   AF-K4EWP8-F1
#
_cell.length_a   1.000
_cell.length_b   1.000
_cell.length_c   1.000
_cell.angle_alpha   90.00
_cell.angle_beta   90.00
_cell.angle_gamma   90.00
#
_symmetry.space_group_name_H-M   'P 1'
#
loop_
_entity.id
_entity.type
_entity.pdbx_description
1 polymer ?
#
loop_
_entity_poly.entity_id
_entity_poly.type
_entity_poly.pdbx_seq_one_letter_code
_entity_poly.pdbx_strand_id
1 'polypeptide(L)'
;CLGRPDLEALGLPCVATCNILLTSRSREVLSSEMHTPKEFRLEALSEEETWSLFEKMAGGIVKDDAIIKVAAQCQKLWRLATS
;
A
#
# COMPACT_ATOMS: atom_id res chain seq x y z
N CYS A 1 -25.15 14.38 -10.38
CA CYS A 1 -24.07 13.53 -9.84
C CYS A 1 -22.76 13.97 -10.49
N LEU A 2 -22.09 14.97 -9.93
CA LEU A 2 -20.78 15.42 -10.42
C LEU A 2 -19.77 14.98 -9.36
N GLY A 3 -18.79 14.17 -9.75
CA GLY A 3 -17.63 13.86 -8.91
C GLY A 3 -17.50 12.44 -8.33
N ARG A 4 -18.44 11.51 -8.58
CA ARG A 4 -18.21 10.09 -8.26
C ARG A 4 -17.88 9.30 -9.53
N PRO A 5 -16.95 8.33 -9.48
CA PRO A 5 -16.74 7.42 -10.60
C PRO A 5 -18.06 6.73 -10.96
N ASP A 6 -18.37 6.70 -12.25
CA ASP A 6 -19.52 5.96 -12.76
C ASP A 6 -19.22 4.47 -12.68
N LEU A 7 -19.84 3.81 -11.70
CA LEU A 7 -19.63 2.39 -11.44
C LEU A 7 -20.23 1.52 -12.54
N GLU A 8 -21.32 1.95 -13.17
CA GLU A 8 -21.93 1.22 -14.28
C GLU A 8 -21.03 1.25 -15.51
N ALA A 9 -20.38 2.40 -15.79
CA ALA A 9 -19.36 2.50 -16.84
C ALA A 9 -18.13 1.60 -16.57
N LEU A 10 -17.84 1.31 -15.30
CA LEU A 10 -16.80 0.35 -14.89
C LEU A 10 -17.29 -1.11 -14.87
N GLY A 11 -18.54 -1.37 -15.26
CA GLY A 11 -19.15 -2.71 -15.22
C GLY A 11 -19.41 -3.23 -13.80
N LEU A 12 -19.42 -2.34 -12.81
CA LEU A 12 -19.67 -2.66 -11.41
C LEU A 12 -21.15 -2.45 -11.07
N PRO A 13 -21.77 -3.39 -10.32
CA PRO A 13 -23.16 -3.24 -9.93
C PRO A 13 -23.30 -2.10 -8.91
N CYS A 14 -24.25 -1.19 -9.14
CA CYS A 14 -24.58 -0.11 -8.21
C CYS A 14 -25.41 -0.66 -7.04
N VAL A 15 -24.77 -1.37 -6.12
CA VAL A 15 -25.39 -1.90 -4.90
C VAL A 15 -25.00 -1.07 -3.68
N ALA A 16 -25.97 -0.83 -2.79
CA ALA A 16 -25.77 -0.02 -1.59
C ALA A 16 -24.70 -0.56 -0.61
N THR A 17 -24.28 -1.81 -0.77
CA THR A 17 -23.29 -2.49 0.08
C THR A 17 -21.88 -2.53 -0.52
N CYS A 18 -21.66 -1.98 -1.73
CA CYS A 18 -20.35 -2.01 -2.37
C CYS A 18 -19.43 -0.94 -1.77
N ASN A 19 -18.38 -1.38 -1.07
CA ASN A 19 -17.29 -0.51 -0.63
C ASN A 19 -16.22 -0.46 -1.72
N ILE A 20 -15.86 0.74 -2.16
CA ILE A 20 -14.84 0.96 -3.19
C ILE A 20 -13.65 1.65 -2.58
N LEU A 21 -12.47 1.08 -2.82
CA LEU A 21 -11.19 1.67 -2.46
C LEU A 21 -10.49 2.14 -3.74
N LEU A 22 -10.26 3.45 -3.83
CA LEU A 22 -9.48 4.06 -4.90
C LEU A 22 -8.05 4.29 -4.42
N THR A 23 -7.08 4.07 -5.30
CA THR A 23 -5.66 4.33 -5.02
C THR A 23 -5.08 5.20 -6.13
N SER A 24 -4.26 6.18 -5.75
CA SER A 24 -3.56 7.07 -6.67
C SER A 24 -2.23 7.47 -6.05
N ARG A 25 -1.25 7.77 -6.91
CA ARG A 25 0.01 8.39 -6.47
C ARG A 25 -0.12 9.90 -6.26
N SER A 26 -1.11 10.54 -6.89
CA SER A 26 -1.42 11.97 -6.69
C SER A 26 -2.61 12.10 -5.76
N ARG A 27 -2.43 12.89 -4.71
CA ARG A 27 -3.47 13.20 -3.72
C ARG A 27 -4.54 14.10 -4.33
N GLU A 28 -4.14 14.99 -5.21
CA GLU A 28 -5.00 15.90 -5.93
C GLU A 28 -6.05 15.10 -6.70
N VAL A 29 -5.64 14.06 -7.45
CA VAL A 29 -6.56 13.17 -8.17
C VAL A 29 -7.62 12.52 -7.25
N LEU A 30 -7.26 12.09 -6.03
CA LEU A 30 -8.22 11.49 -5.09
C LEU A 30 -9.24 12.51 -4.56
N SER A 31 -8.75 13.71 -4.23
CA SER A 31 -9.55 14.77 -3.59
C SER A 31 -10.41 15.57 -4.58
N SER A 32 -9.88 15.90 -5.75
CA SER A 32 -10.51 16.82 -6.71
C SER A 32 -11.21 16.13 -7.88
N GLU A 33 -10.71 15.00 -8.36
CA GLU A 33 -11.29 14.29 -9.52
C GLU A 33 -12.20 13.15 -9.09
N MET A 34 -11.82 12.41 -8.05
CA MET A 34 -12.55 11.24 -7.55
C MET A 34 -13.48 11.53 -6.36
N HIS A 35 -13.38 12.74 -5.78
CA HIS A 35 -14.12 13.23 -4.62
C HIS A 35 -14.27 12.17 -3.50
N THR A 36 -13.17 11.53 -3.12
CA THR A 36 -13.20 10.50 -2.10
C THR A 36 -13.60 11.11 -0.74
N PRO A 37 -14.60 10.55 -0.02
CA PRO A 37 -15.05 11.10 1.24
C PRO A 37 -14.04 10.88 2.39
N LYS A 38 -13.10 9.95 2.21
CA LYS A 38 -12.04 9.64 3.17
C LYS A 38 -10.76 9.31 2.41
N GLU A 39 -9.67 9.94 2.82
CA GLU A 39 -8.33 9.67 2.31
C GLU A 39 -7.52 8.89 3.34
N PHE A 40 -6.75 7.92 2.87
CA PHE A 40 -5.75 7.21 3.65
C PHE A 40 -4.39 7.49 3.01
N ARG A 41 -3.52 8.21 3.72
CA ARG A 41 -2.18 8.48 3.21
C ARG A 41 -1.36 7.21 3.30
N LEU A 42 -0.83 6.76 2.16
CA LEU A 42 0.20 5.74 2.12
C LEU A 42 1.56 6.43 2.25
N GLU A 43 2.26 6.12 3.33
CA GLU A 43 3.62 6.58 3.58
C GLU A 43 4.59 5.41 3.43
N ALA A 44 5.88 5.71 3.25
CA ALA A 44 6.90 4.68 3.35
C ALA A 44 6.80 4.02 4.74
N LEU A 45 6.87 2.69 4.76
CA LEU A 45 6.84 1.91 6.02
C LEU A 45 7.90 2.44 7.00
N SER A 46 7.72 2.26 8.29
CA SER A 46 8.80 2.41 9.27
C SER A 46 9.87 1.33 9.10
N GLU A 47 11.01 1.45 9.76
CA GLU A 47 12.05 0.41 9.74
C GLU A 47 11.52 -0.92 10.29
N GLU A 48 10.73 -0.87 11.38
CA GLU A 48 10.08 -2.02 11.99
C GLU A 48 9.05 -2.67 11.05
N GLU A 49 8.16 -1.90 10.43
CA GLU A 49 7.19 -2.43 9.48
C GLU A 49 7.86 -3.01 8.24
N THR A 50 8.97 -2.40 7.80
CA THR A 50 9.76 -2.93 6.69
C THR A 50 10.43 -4.24 7.07
N TRP A 51 10.98 -4.36 8.28
CA TRP A 51 11.51 -5.63 8.77
C TRP A 51 10.41 -6.70 8.85
N SER A 52 9.24 -6.35 9.38
CA SER A 52 8.08 -7.25 9.46
C SER A 52 7.63 -7.74 8.07
N LEU A 53 7.58 -6.83 7.09
CA LEU A 53 7.24 -7.22 5.71
C LEU A 53 8.36 -8.06 5.07
N PHE A 54 9.63 -7.71 5.30
CA PHE A 54 10.78 -8.47 4.81
C PHE A 54 10.75 -9.91 5.35
N GLU A 55 10.52 -10.07 6.65
CA GLU A 55 10.37 -11.37 7.30
C GLU A 55 9.19 -12.17 6.70
N LYS A 56 8.05 -11.53 6.46
CA LYS A 56 6.90 -12.20 5.81
C LYS A 56 7.23 -12.71 4.40
N MET A 57 8.09 -11.99 3.67
CA MET A 57 8.46 -12.35 2.30
C MET A 57 9.59 -13.39 2.25
N ALA A 58 10.62 -13.24 3.08
CA ALA A 58 11.80 -14.11 3.12
C ALA A 58 11.64 -15.33 4.04
N GLY A 59 10.60 -15.33 4.89
CA GLY A 59 10.36 -16.33 5.92
C GLY A 59 11.19 -16.11 7.18
N GLY A 60 10.94 -16.94 8.20
CA GLY A 60 11.57 -16.83 9.52
C GLY A 60 13.09 -17.06 9.57
N ILE A 61 13.71 -17.50 8.45
CA ILE A 61 15.17 -17.72 8.37
C ILE A 61 15.96 -16.45 8.64
N VAL A 62 15.38 -15.27 8.37
CA VAL A 62 16.01 -13.96 8.62
C VAL A 62 16.30 -13.69 10.10
N LYS A 63 15.72 -14.49 11.01
CA LYS A 63 15.94 -14.44 12.46
C LYS A 63 17.06 -15.37 12.93
N ASP A 64 17.62 -16.20 12.05
CA ASP A 64 18.75 -17.06 12.40
C ASP A 64 20.00 -16.21 12.64
N ASP A 65 20.62 -16.37 13.81
CA ASP A 65 21.82 -15.64 14.23
C ASP A 65 22.97 -15.75 13.23
N ALA A 66 23.04 -16.85 12.47
CA ALA A 66 24.05 -17.05 11.45
C ALA A 66 23.91 -16.07 10.27
N ILE A 67 22.70 -15.60 9.96
CA ILE A 67 22.43 -14.75 8.79
C ILE A 67 21.78 -13.41 9.10
N ILE A 68 21.35 -13.15 10.34
CA ILE A 68 20.60 -11.95 10.73
C ILE A 68 21.28 -10.64 10.31
N LYS A 69 22.62 -10.59 10.35
CA LYS A 69 23.40 -9.43 9.90
C LYS A 69 23.27 -9.18 8.40
N VAL A 70 23.32 -10.23 7.59
CA VAL A 70 23.16 -10.16 6.13
C VAL A 70 21.70 -9.84 5.80
N ALA A 71 20.76 -10.48 6.48
CA ALA A 71 19.33 -10.22 6.34
C ALA A 71 19.00 -8.74 6.61
N ALA A 72 19.57 -8.14 7.66
CA ALA A 72 19.43 -6.72 7.96
C ALA A 72 20.00 -5.81 6.85
N GLN A 73 21.13 -6.18 6.24
CA GLN A 73 21.68 -5.42 5.11
C GLN A 73 20.78 -5.53 3.87
N CYS A 74 20.29 -6.73 3.55
CA CYS A 74 19.35 -6.94 2.45
C CYS A 74 18.05 -6.17 2.66
N GLN A 75 17.52 -6.16 3.89
CA GLN A 75 16.32 -5.39 4.23
C GLN A 75 16.52 -3.88 4.00
N LYS A 76 17.69 -3.33 4.38
CA LYS A 76 18.00 -1.91 4.14
C LYS A 76 18.06 -1.57 2.66
N LEU A 77 18.70 -2.42 1.85
CA LEU A 77 18.74 -2.25 0.40
C LEU A 77 17.36 -2.36 -0.24
N TRP A 78 16.58 -3.34 0.20
CA TRP A 78 15.22 -3.55 -0.28
C TRP A 78 14.34 -2.33 0.00
N ARG A 79 14.42 -1.76 1.20
CA ARG A 79 13.71 -0.53 1.57
C ARG A 79 13.98 0.60 0.59
N LEU A 80 15.25 0.84 0.26
CA LEU A 80 15.65 1.91 -0.67
C LEU A 80 15.15 1.67 -2.10
N ALA A 81 14.98 0.41 -2.52
CA ALA A 81 14.45 0.08 -3.83
C ALA A 81 12.91 0.19 -3.91
N THR A 82 12.22 0.19 -2.77
CA THR A 82 10.75 0.29 -2.67
C THR A 82 10.23 1.65 -2.21
N SER A 83 11.14 2.58 -1.90
CA SER A 83 10.83 3.97 -1.50
C SER A 83 10.80 4.89 -2.72
#